data_AF-A0A939UQI4-F1
#
_entry.id   AF-A0A939UQI4-F1
#
_cell.length_a   1.000
_cell.length_b   1.000
_cell.length_c   1.000
_cell.angle_alpha   90.00
_cell.angle_beta   90.00
_cell.angle_gamma   90.00
#
_symmetry.space_group_name_H-M   'P 1'
#
loop_
_entity.id
_entity.type
_entity.pdbx_description
1 polymer ?
#
loop_
_entity_poly.entity_id
_entity_poly.type
_entity_poly.pdbx_seq_one_letter_code
_entity_poly.pdbx_strand_id
1 'polypeptide(L)'
;IVDEPKGYMYYGSLVAAPLVGDIFESTFAYLGIAPEYTGKEAELVGEPFDLPDFSGLSVIEAKRQIEKLGLYCEIDGEGDKVKGQYPLANVKVDKRNVVLLLT
;
A
#
# COMPACT_ATOMS: atom_id res chain seq x y z
N ILE A 1 19.96 -3.55 -18.31
CA ILE A 1 20.78 -3.28 -17.10
C ILE A 1 20.31 -1.95 -16.56
N VAL A 2 19.61 -1.98 -15.43
CA VAL A 2 19.14 -0.77 -14.73
C VAL A 2 19.99 -0.70 -13.48
N ASP A 3 20.88 0.29 -13.47
CA ASP A 3 21.78 0.58 -12.37
C ASP A 3 21.08 1.54 -11.40
N GLU A 4 21.29 1.29 -10.11
CA GLU A 4 20.61 1.85 -8.93
C GLU A 4 19.87 3.17 -9.14
N PRO A 5 18.54 3.17 -9.17
CA PRO A 5 17.83 4.42 -9.29
C PRO A 5 17.60 4.90 -7.84
N LYS A 6 18.25 6.01 -7.43
CA LYS A 6 18.01 6.63 -6.13
C LYS A 6 16.67 7.37 -6.15
N GLY A 7 15.62 6.60 -5.87
CA GLY A 7 14.26 7.06 -5.76
C GLY A 7 13.47 5.99 -5.01
N TYR A 8 12.93 6.31 -3.84
CA TYR A 8 12.18 5.39 -2.98
C TYR A 8 10.80 4.99 -3.56
N MET A 9 10.66 4.99 -4.88
CA MET A 9 9.41 4.72 -5.60
C MET A 9 9.69 3.77 -6.78
N TYR A 10 10.14 2.54 -6.48
CA TYR A 10 10.00 1.43 -7.43
C TYR A 10 8.82 0.57 -7.05
N TYR A 11 7.63 1.04 -7.40
CA TYR A 11 6.58 0.09 -7.66
C TYR A 11 6.80 -0.49 -9.06
N GLY A 12 7.64 -1.53 -9.16
CA GLY A 12 7.73 -2.39 -10.36
C GLY A 12 6.37 -3.00 -10.76
N SER A 13 5.40 -2.96 -9.84
CA SER A 13 3.99 -3.27 -10.07
C SER A 13 3.27 -2.30 -11.01
N LEU A 14 3.71 -1.04 -11.16
CA LEU A 14 3.02 -0.07 -12.04
C LEU A 14 3.20 -0.37 -13.54
N VAL A 15 4.26 -1.07 -13.93
CA VAL A 15 4.56 -1.36 -15.34
C VAL A 15 4.17 -2.78 -15.74
N ALA A 16 4.37 -3.76 -14.85
CA ALA A 16 4.08 -5.16 -15.16
C ALA A 16 2.60 -5.56 -14.92
N ALA A 17 1.92 -4.95 -13.95
CA ALA A 17 0.53 -5.30 -13.62
C ALA A 17 -0.47 -5.11 -14.79
N PRO A 18 -0.46 -4.02 -15.58
CA PRO A 18 -1.43 -3.87 -16.66
C PRO A 18 -1.24 -4.93 -17.76
N LEU A 19 0.01 -5.22 -18.15
CA LEU A 19 0.30 -6.22 -19.18
C LEU A 19 -0.15 -7.63 -18.77
N VAL A 20 0.08 -7.99 -17.51
CA VAL A 20 -0.36 -9.29 -16.98
C VAL A 20 -1.90 -9.34 -16.92
N GLY A 21 -2.56 -8.23 -16.56
CA GLY A 21 -4.01 -8.10 -16.60
C GLY A 21 -4.59 -8.42 -17.98
N ASP A 22 -4.06 -7.80 -19.04
CA ASP A 22 -4.53 -7.99 -20.42
C ASP A 22 -4.43 -9.47 -20.88
N ILE A 23 -3.35 -10.16 -20.48
CA ILE A 23 -3.14 -11.58 -20.82
C ILE A 23 -4.17 -12.47 -20.12
N PHE A 24 -4.41 -12.25 -18.83
CA PHE A 24 -5.39 -13.02 -18.08
C PHE A 24 -6.81 -12.75 -18.57
N GLU A 25 -7.17 -11.50 -18.84
CA GLU A 25 -8.48 -11.13 -19.41
C GLU A 25 -8.73 -11.85 -20.74
N SER A 26 -7.75 -11.82 -21.64
CA SER A 26 -7.81 -12.52 -22.93
C SER A 26 -7.93 -14.04 -22.77
N THR A 27 -7.24 -14.61 -21.78
CA THR A 27 -7.27 -16.05 -21.50
C THR A 27 -8.63 -16.48 -20.94
N PHE A 28 -9.19 -15.72 -20.00
CA PHE A 28 -10.51 -16.02 -19.43
C PHE A 28 -11.63 -15.85 -20.45
N ALA A 29 -11.56 -14.80 -21.29
CA ALA A 29 -12.49 -14.59 -22.40
C ALA A 29 -12.45 -15.75 -23.40
N TYR A 30 -11.25 -16.23 -23.76
CA TYR A 30 -11.08 -17.40 -24.63
C TYR A 30 -11.67 -18.69 -24.03
N LEU A 31 -11.55 -18.88 -22.71
CA LEU A 31 -12.13 -20.01 -22.00
C LEU A 31 -13.62 -19.86 -21.68
N GLY A 32 -14.25 -18.73 -22.03
CA GLY A 32 -15.67 -18.45 -21.75
C GLY A 32 -15.97 -18.23 -20.26
N ILE A 33 -14.97 -17.88 -19.46
CA ILE A 33 -15.10 -17.61 -18.03
C ILE A 33 -15.41 -16.12 -17.86
N ALA A 34 -16.63 -15.80 -17.44
CA ALA A 34 -17.02 -14.41 -17.13
C ALA A 34 -16.46 -13.99 -15.75
N PRO A 35 -16.06 -12.71 -15.58
CA PRO A 35 -15.68 -12.18 -14.28
C PRO A 35 -16.88 -12.21 -13.32
N GLU A 36 -16.66 -12.70 -12.11
CA GLU A 36 -17.67 -12.74 -11.05
C GLU A 36 -17.40 -11.60 -10.04
N TYR A 37 -18.20 -10.55 -10.09
CA TYR A 37 -18.12 -9.44 -9.14
C TYR A 37 -19.05 -9.72 -7.97
N THR A 38 -18.49 -10.24 -6.88
CA THR A 38 -19.26 -10.62 -5.69
C THR A 38 -19.52 -9.44 -4.75
N GLY A 39 -18.96 -8.26 -5.04
CA GLY A 39 -19.05 -7.07 -4.18
C GLY A 39 -18.17 -7.15 -2.93
N LYS A 40 -17.61 -8.33 -2.64
CA LYS A 40 -16.62 -8.55 -1.57
C LYS A 40 -15.35 -7.74 -1.81
N GLU A 41 -15.04 -7.36 -3.05
CA GLU A 41 -13.92 -6.48 -3.34
C GLU A 41 -14.06 -5.12 -2.64
N ALA A 42 -15.28 -4.59 -2.53
CA ALA A 42 -15.52 -3.32 -1.85
C ALA A 42 -15.27 -3.42 -0.33
N GLU A 43 -15.61 -4.55 0.30
CA GLU A 43 -15.31 -4.80 1.71
C GLU A 43 -13.80 -4.94 1.98
N LEU A 44 -13.07 -5.52 1.02
CA LEU A 44 -11.61 -5.65 1.08
C LEU A 44 -10.90 -4.30 0.97
N VAL A 45 -11.38 -3.41 0.10
CA VAL A 45 -10.82 -2.05 -0.06
C VAL A 45 -11.18 -1.17 1.14
N GLY A 46 -12.41 -1.29 1.64
CA GLY A 46 -12.94 -0.42 2.70
C GLY A 46 -13.17 1.01 2.23
N GLU A 47 -13.71 1.84 3.12
CA GLU A 47 -13.88 3.27 2.86
C GLU A 47 -12.54 4.02 3.02
N PRO A 48 -12.21 4.96 2.12
CA PRO A 48 -11.05 5.82 2.28
C PRO A 48 -11.17 6.69 3.53
N PHE A 49 -10.05 6.86 4.25
CA PHE A 49 -9.97 7.69 5.45
C PHE A 49 -8.70 8.55 5.44
N ASP A 50 -8.70 9.62 6.23
CA ASP A 50 -7.53 10.49 6.37
C ASP A 50 -6.49 9.85 7.32
N LEU A 51 -5.24 9.75 6.84
CA LEU A 51 -4.17 9.12 7.60
C LEU A 51 -3.77 9.99 8.81
N PRO A 52 -3.71 9.43 10.05
CA PRO A 52 -3.23 10.18 11.21
C PRO A 52 -1.76 10.59 11.11
N ASP A 53 -1.36 11.56 11.94
CA ASP A 53 0.05 11.89 12.17
C ASP A 53 0.64 11.01 13.28
N PHE A 54 1.73 10.31 12.93
CA PHE A 54 2.51 9.43 13.80
C PHE A 54 3.87 10.06 14.16
N SER A 55 4.17 11.26 13.67
CA SER A 55 5.43 11.96 13.93
C SER A 55 5.61 12.22 15.43
N GLY A 56 6.79 11.91 15.95
CA GLY A 56 7.13 12.08 17.37
C GLY A 56 6.66 10.95 18.31
N LEU A 57 5.85 10.00 17.82
CA LEU A 57 5.53 8.78 18.57
C LEU A 57 6.71 7.81 18.61
N SER A 58 6.68 6.86 19.54
CA SER A 58 7.57 5.70 19.45
C SER A 58 7.16 4.82 18.27
N VAL A 59 8.13 4.15 17.64
CA VAL A 59 7.88 3.24 16.51
C VAL A 59 6.87 2.15 16.89
N ILE A 60 6.94 1.65 18.13
CA ILE A 60 6.05 0.63 18.65
C ILE A 60 4.60 1.15 18.74
N GLU A 61 4.41 2.36 19.24
CA GLU A 61 3.09 2.98 19.34
C GLU A 61 2.51 3.29 17.97
N ALA A 62 3.32 3.85 17.07
CA ALA A 62 2.92 4.16 15.70
C ALA A 62 2.50 2.88 14.96
N LYS A 63 3.32 1.82 15.01
CA LYS A 63 3.00 0.52 14.41
C LYS A 63 1.67 -0.05 14.90
N ARG A 64 1.42 -0.01 16.21
CA ARG A 64 0.15 -0.48 16.79
C ARG A 64 -1.05 0.33 16.30
N GLN A 65 -0.90 1.64 16.10
CA GLN A 65 -1.99 2.47 15.57
C GLN A 65 -2.25 2.15 14.09
N ILE A 66 -1.19 1.98 13.29
CA ILE A 66 -1.28 1.63 11.87
C ILE A 66 -1.95 0.26 11.68
N GLU A 67 -1.56 -0.75 12.47
CA GLU A 67 -2.17 -2.08 12.44
C GLU A 67 -3.67 -2.06 12.84
N LYS A 68 -4.05 -1.19 13.79
CA LYS A 68 -5.47 -1.00 14.16
C LYS A 68 -6.31 -0.39 13.04
N LEU A 69 -5.70 0.40 12.17
CA LEU A 69 -6.33 0.94 10.97
C LEU A 69 -6.41 -0.10 9.84
N GLY A 70 -5.86 -1.30 10.05
CA GLY A 70 -5.80 -2.37 9.05
C GLY A 70 -4.77 -2.10 7.96
N LEU A 71 -3.82 -1.21 8.20
CA LEU A 71 -2.74 -0.87 7.27
C LEU A 71 -1.49 -1.69 7.58
N TYR A 72 -0.68 -1.93 6.55
CA TYR A 72 0.65 -2.49 6.73
C TYR A 72 1.65 -1.39 7.10
N CYS A 73 2.59 -1.70 7.99
CA CYS A 73 3.61 -0.78 8.45
C CYS A 73 5.00 -1.29 8.05
N GLU A 74 5.77 -0.44 7.37
CA GLU A 74 7.20 -0.60 7.13
C GLU A 74 7.97 0.42 7.96
N ILE A 75 9.19 0.07 8.36
CA ILE A 75 10.06 0.91 9.18
C ILE A 75 11.39 1.02 8.45
N ASP A 76 11.84 2.25 8.21
CA ASP A 76 13.16 2.58 7.69
C ASP A 76 14.01 3.23 8.79
N GLY A 77 15.15 2.60 9.08
CA GLY A 77 16.07 2.94 10.16
C GLY A 77 15.87 2.13 11.44
N GLU A 78 16.79 2.34 12.38
CA GLU A 78 16.89 1.62 13.65
C GLU A 78 16.55 2.50 14.87
N GLY A 79 15.97 3.68 14.64
CA GLY A 79 15.61 4.62 15.69
C GLY A 79 14.31 4.24 16.41
N ASP A 80 14.17 4.63 17.68
CA ASP A 80 12.98 4.31 18.48
C ASP A 80 11.83 5.31 18.30
N LYS A 81 12.08 6.42 17.59
CA LYS A 81 11.11 7.52 17.40
C LYS A 81 10.85 7.79 15.93
N VAL A 82 9.59 8.02 15.60
CA VAL A 82 9.19 8.42 14.25
C VAL A 82 9.62 9.86 14.00
N LYS A 83 10.54 10.05 13.05
CA LYS A 83 10.95 11.37 12.53
C LYS A 83 10.10 11.82 11.34
N GLY A 84 9.49 10.88 10.64
CA GLY A 84 8.60 11.16 9.52
C GLY A 84 7.82 9.94 9.09
N GLN A 85 6.81 10.15 8.25
CA GLN A 85 5.95 9.09 7.71
C GLN A 85 5.64 9.32 6.23
N TYR A 86 5.35 8.23 5.53
CA TYR A 86 4.77 8.25 4.19
C TYR A 86 3.67 7.19 4.07
N PRO A 87 2.48 7.50 3.50
CA PRO A 87 2.00 8.81 3.06
C PRO A 87 1.97 9.88 4.18
N LEU A 88 1.92 11.15 3.79
CA LEU A 88 1.87 12.26 4.75
C LEU A 88 0.56 12.22 5.55
N ALA A 89 0.60 12.81 6.75
CA ALA A 89 -0.60 12.98 7.56
C ALA A 89 -1.69 13.76 6.81
N ASN A 90 -2.94 13.40 7.07
CA ASN A 90 -4.16 13.93 6.44
C ASN A 90 -4.27 13.66 4.93
N VAL A 91 -3.47 12.75 4.38
CA VAL A 91 -3.70 12.22 3.04
C VAL A 91 -4.75 11.11 3.12
N LYS A 92 -5.68 11.10 2.16
CA LYS A 92 -6.65 10.01 2.02
C LYS A 92 -5.96 8.71 1.62
N VAL A 93 -6.16 7.68 2.41
CA VAL A 93 -5.66 6.32 2.18
C VAL A 93 -6.79 5.31 2.34
N ASP A 94 -6.61 4.13 1.76
CA ASP A 94 -7.47 2.96 1.98
C ASP A 94 -6.64 1.77 2.49
N LYS A 95 -7.28 0.64 2.78
CA LYS A 95 -6.62 -0.52 3.39
C LYS A 95 -5.50 -1.15 2.54
N ARG A 96 -5.40 -0.80 1.25
CA ARG A 96 -4.34 -1.29 0.36
C ARG A 96 -3.05 -0.49 0.47
N ASN A 97 -3.08 0.67 1.13
CA ASN A 97 -1.90 1.50 1.34
C ASN A 97 -0.97 0.88 2.40
N VAL A 98 0.32 1.14 2.22
CA VAL A 98 1.38 0.82 3.18
C VAL A 98 1.88 2.13 3.78
N VAL A 99 2.11 2.15 5.09
CA VAL A 99 2.70 3.29 5.79
C VAL A 99 4.16 2.99 6.10
N LEU A 100 5.06 3.82 5.59
CA LEU A 100 6.48 3.81 5.90
C LEU A 100 6.77 4.80 7.04
N LEU A 101 7.38 4.32 8.12
CA LEU A 101 7.87 5.14 9.21
C LEU A 101 9.37 5.34 9.06
N LEU A 102 9.81 6.59 9.05
CA LEU A 102 11.22 6.97 9.07
C LEU A 102 11.65 7.26 10.51
N THR A 103 12.76 6.67 10.94
CA THR A 103 13.24 6.72 12.33
C THR A 103 14.51 7.51 12.56
#